data_AF-A0A9Q1KZR7-F1
#
_entry.id   AF-A0A9Q1KZR7-F1
#
_cell.length_a   1.000
_cell.length_b   1.000
_cell.length_c   1.000
_cell.angle_alpha   90.00
_cell.angle_beta   90.00
_cell.angle_gamma   90.00
#
_symmetry.space_group_name_H-M   'P 1'
#
loop_
_entity.id
_entity.type
_entity.pdbx_description
1 polymer ?
#
loop_
_entity_poly.entity_id
_entity_poly.type
_entity_poly.pdbx_seq_one_letter_code
_entity_poly.pdbx_strand_id
1 'polypeptide(L)'
;MDRNNYYGGASTAPNLNHFMMANEVLVRILIHTDVPKYLNFKAVDGSFVYNKGKIYKVPATDVEALKSPLMGLFEKRRARKFFIYVQGYEESDPKSHEGLDLNTITARDLISKYGLEDDTIDFIGRALALHLNDSYLDQPAMDSVKRIKLYAESLARFQGGSPYIYPRYGLGELPQVPVLFS
;
A
#
# COMPACT_ATOMS: atom_id res chain seq x y z
N MET A 1 16.16 -7.71 29.12
CA MET A 1 16.94 -6.50 29.47
C MET A 1 17.70 -6.08 28.22
N ASP A 2 17.47 -4.87 27.75
CA ASP A 2 18.23 -4.27 26.66
C ASP A 2 19.61 -3.81 27.18
N ARG A 3 20.64 -3.84 26.34
CA ARG A 3 22.01 -3.42 26.73
C ARG A 3 22.20 -1.90 26.69
N ASN A 4 21.26 -1.19 26.07
CA ASN A 4 21.30 0.25 25.89
C ASN A 4 20.47 0.99 26.94
N ASN A 5 20.91 2.20 27.33
CA ASN A 5 20.18 3.09 28.24
C ASN A 5 19.01 3.84 27.57
N TYR A 6 18.59 3.39 26.38
CA TYR A 6 17.51 3.98 25.58
C TYR A 6 16.73 2.86 24.87
N TYR A 7 15.42 3.04 24.75
CA TYR A 7 14.52 2.08 24.10
C TYR A 7 14.59 2.18 22.58
N GLY A 8 14.54 1.05 21.87
CA GLY A 8 14.34 0.99 20.42
C GLY A 8 15.55 0.59 19.57
N GLY A 9 16.74 0.36 20.16
CA GLY A 9 17.88 -0.20 19.42
C GLY A 9 18.18 0.54 18.10
N ALA A 10 18.40 -0.19 16.99
CA ALA A 10 18.67 0.43 15.68
C ALA A 10 17.49 1.23 15.11
N SER A 11 16.26 1.06 15.63
CA SER A 11 15.08 1.82 15.22
C SER A 11 14.99 3.22 15.84
N THR A 12 15.90 3.57 16.78
CA THR A 12 16.10 4.96 17.24
C THR A 12 17.01 5.77 16.33
N ALA A 13 17.50 5.18 15.23
CA ALA A 13 18.27 5.92 14.26
C ALA A 13 17.45 7.14 13.78
N PRO A 14 17.98 8.38 13.87
CA PRO A 14 17.24 9.60 13.54
C PRO A 14 16.77 9.69 12.08
N ASN A 15 17.09 8.68 11.25
CA ASN A 15 16.80 8.60 9.82
C ASN A 15 15.95 7.38 9.41
N LEU A 16 15.43 6.57 10.35
CA LEU A 16 14.52 5.48 9.98
C LEU A 16 13.12 6.03 9.68
N ASN A 17 12.89 6.42 8.43
CA ASN A 17 11.59 6.89 7.97
C ASN A 17 10.78 5.70 7.44
N HIS A 18 10.08 5.01 8.35
CA HIS A 18 9.14 3.94 7.99
C HIS A 18 7.71 4.40 8.28
N PHE A 19 6.84 4.29 7.27
CA PHE A 19 5.41 4.53 7.39
C PHE A 19 4.67 3.20 7.53
N MET A 20 3.59 3.20 8.31
CA MET A 20 2.73 2.02 8.44
C MET A 20 1.52 2.16 7.53
N MET A 21 1.19 1.13 6.74
CA MET A 21 -0.09 1.15 6.02
C MET A 21 -1.24 0.93 7.00
N ALA A 22 -2.27 1.74 6.84
CA ALA A 22 -3.41 1.83 7.74
C ALA A 22 -4.06 0.47 8.04
N ASN A 23 -4.12 -0.44 7.07
CA ASN A 23 -4.81 -1.72 7.22
C ASN A 23 -3.86 -2.93 7.41
N GLU A 24 -2.56 -2.70 7.63
CA GLU A 24 -1.58 -3.75 7.87
C GLU A 24 -1.85 -4.54 9.16
N VAL A 25 -1.30 -5.76 9.19
CA VAL A 25 -1.35 -6.65 10.36
C VAL A 25 -0.79 -5.96 11.60
N LEU A 26 0.32 -5.24 11.48
CA LEU A 26 0.93 -4.52 12.60
C LEU A 26 -0.04 -3.49 13.20
N VAL A 27 -0.66 -2.63 12.38
CA VAL A 27 -1.61 -1.61 12.86
C VAL A 27 -2.83 -2.28 13.53
N ARG A 28 -3.30 -3.40 12.97
CA ARG A 28 -4.37 -4.18 13.60
C ARG A 28 -3.95 -4.70 14.96
N ILE A 29 -2.74 -5.25 15.11
CA ILE A 29 -2.23 -5.71 16.40
C ILE A 29 -2.17 -4.54 17.40
N LEU A 30 -1.62 -3.39 17.00
CA LEU A 30 -1.54 -2.21 17.87
C LEU A 30 -2.92 -1.82 18.42
N ILE A 31 -3.95 -1.82 17.58
CA ILE A 31 -5.34 -1.57 17.98
C ILE A 31 -5.85 -2.64 18.95
N HIS A 32 -5.61 -3.93 18.68
CA HIS A 32 -6.05 -5.03 19.56
C HIS A 32 -5.35 -5.00 20.93
N THR A 33 -4.12 -4.48 20.99
CA THR A 33 -3.35 -4.32 22.23
C THR A 33 -3.59 -2.98 22.94
N ASP A 34 -4.62 -2.21 22.54
CA ASP A 34 -4.96 -0.92 23.14
C ASP A 34 -3.85 0.16 23.10
N VAL A 35 -2.82 -0.02 22.25
CA VAL A 35 -1.72 0.94 22.06
C VAL A 35 -2.21 2.35 21.66
N PRO A 36 -3.24 2.52 20.81
CA PRO A 36 -3.75 3.85 20.45
C PRO A 36 -4.23 4.71 21.63
N LYS A 37 -4.45 4.13 22.83
CA LYS A 37 -4.76 4.91 24.05
C LYS A 37 -3.55 5.72 24.54
N TYR A 38 -2.34 5.27 24.19
CA TYR A 38 -1.06 5.84 24.65
C TYR A 38 -0.29 6.52 23.53
N LEU A 39 -0.57 6.14 22.28
CA LEU A 39 0.17 6.59 21.10
C LEU A 39 -0.77 7.25 20.09
N ASN A 40 -0.48 8.49 19.73
CA ASN A 40 -1.28 9.23 18.76
C ASN A 40 -0.71 9.06 17.36
N PHE A 41 -1.51 8.50 16.45
CA PHE A 41 -1.17 8.40 15.03
C PHE A 41 -1.75 9.57 14.25
N LYS A 42 -1.01 10.03 13.24
CA LYS A 42 -1.51 10.94 12.22
C LYS A 42 -1.47 10.27 10.85
N ALA A 43 -2.48 10.55 10.03
CA ALA A 43 -2.45 10.17 8.63
C ALA A 43 -1.42 11.05 7.89
N VAL A 44 -0.75 10.46 6.90
CA VAL A 44 0.15 11.18 5.99
C VAL A 44 -0.69 11.80 4.87
N ASP A 45 -0.42 13.06 4.52
CA ASP A 45 -1.28 13.90 3.65
C ASP A 45 -1.36 13.47 2.17
N GLY A 46 -0.43 12.62 1.71
CA GLY A 46 -0.42 12.17 0.33
C GLY A 46 0.66 11.17 0.01
N SER A 47 0.42 10.40 -1.05
CA SER A 47 1.41 9.52 -1.69
C SER A 47 1.59 9.96 -3.13
N PHE A 48 2.85 10.11 -3.55
CA PHE A 48 3.20 10.69 -4.83
C PHE A 48 4.26 9.86 -5.56
N VAL A 49 4.17 9.85 -6.89
CA VAL A 49 5.15 9.23 -7.79
C VAL A 49 5.83 10.31 -8.63
N TYR A 50 7.12 10.13 -8.86
CA TYR A 50 7.90 10.96 -9.77
C TYR A 50 7.83 10.38 -11.19
N ASN A 51 7.39 11.18 -12.15
CA ASN A 51 7.37 10.79 -13.55
C ASN A 51 7.82 11.99 -14.41
N LYS A 52 8.86 11.79 -15.23
CA LYS A 52 9.36 12.77 -16.23
C LYS A 52 9.50 14.19 -15.69
N GLY A 53 10.15 14.37 -14.54
CA GLY A 53 10.44 15.69 -13.96
C GLY A 53 9.30 16.29 -13.13
N LYS A 54 8.19 15.58 -12.94
CA LYS A 54 7.02 16.06 -12.20
C LYS A 54 6.57 15.04 -11.16
N ILE A 55 5.97 15.55 -10.10
CA ILE A 55 5.43 14.77 -8.99
C ILE A 55 3.92 14.71 -9.16
N TYR A 56 3.34 13.52 -9.05
CA TYR A 56 1.91 13.27 -9.24
C TYR A 56 1.35 12.44 -8.11
N LYS A 57 0.11 12.73 -7.69
CA LYS A 57 -0.59 11.88 -6.73
C LYS A 57 -0.77 10.48 -7.31
N VAL A 58 -0.46 9.45 -6.53
CA VAL A 58 -0.65 8.05 -6.93
C VAL A 58 -2.15 7.74 -6.94
N PRO A 59 -2.73 7.34 -8.09
CA PRO A 59 -4.12 6.93 -8.15
C PRO A 59 -4.27 5.50 -7.62
N ALA A 60 -5.17 5.29 -6.67
CA ALA A 60 -5.39 3.96 -6.06
C ALA A 60 -6.82 3.43 -6.20
N THR A 61 -7.72 4.22 -6.80
CA THR A 61 -9.11 3.86 -7.03
C THR A 61 -9.51 4.10 -8.48
N ASP A 62 -10.63 3.50 -8.90
CA ASP A 62 -11.18 3.67 -10.23
C ASP A 62 -11.50 5.15 -10.54
N VAL A 63 -12.03 5.89 -9.55
CA VAL A 63 -12.31 7.33 -9.65
C VAL A 63 -11.02 8.15 -9.76
N GLU A 64 -10.00 7.85 -8.97
CA GLU A 64 -8.71 8.55 -9.04
C GLU A 64 -7.97 8.26 -10.35
N ALA A 65 -8.04 7.02 -10.85
CA ALA A 65 -7.46 6.65 -12.14
C ALA A 65 -8.03 7.51 -13.28
N LEU A 66 -9.35 7.72 -13.31
CA LEU A 66 -9.99 8.59 -14.31
C LEU A 66 -9.55 10.05 -14.23
N LYS A 67 -9.22 10.56 -13.03
CA LYS A 67 -8.80 11.95 -12.82
C LYS A 67 -7.30 12.16 -13.00
N SER A 68 -6.49 11.11 -12.89
CA SER A 68 -5.03 11.22 -12.84
C SER A 68 -4.43 11.83 -14.11
N PRO A 69 -3.51 12.80 -14.02
CA PRO A 69 -2.76 13.29 -15.19
C PRO A 69 -1.63 12.35 -15.64
N LEU A 70 -1.38 11.24 -14.92
CA LEU A 70 -0.31 10.27 -15.25
C LEU A 70 -0.59 9.45 -16.51
N MET A 71 -1.86 9.36 -16.91
CA MET A 71 -2.31 8.45 -17.97
C MET A 71 -3.08 9.22 -19.04
N GLY A 72 -2.93 8.78 -20.30
CA GLY A 72 -3.77 9.23 -21.41
C GLY A 72 -5.23 8.78 -21.26
N LEU A 73 -6.14 9.39 -22.02
CA LEU A 73 -7.59 9.15 -21.89
C LEU A 73 -8.00 7.67 -22.02
N PHE A 74 -7.37 6.93 -22.94
CA PHE A 74 -7.65 5.51 -23.14
C PHE A 74 -7.04 4.64 -22.04
N GLU A 75 -5.81 4.96 -21.63
CA GLU A 75 -5.12 4.24 -20.57
C GLU A 75 -5.87 4.36 -19.24
N LYS A 76 -6.41 5.54 -18.92
CA LYS A 76 -7.29 5.73 -17.76
C LYS A 76 -8.47 4.76 -17.71
N ARG A 77 -9.07 4.48 -18.87
CA ARG A 77 -10.21 3.54 -18.95
C ARG A 77 -9.77 2.11 -18.71
N ARG A 78 -8.58 1.72 -19.15
CA ARG A 78 -7.98 0.40 -18.90
C ARG A 78 -7.58 0.25 -17.44
N ALA A 79 -6.85 1.21 -16.90
CA ALA A 79 -6.48 1.27 -15.48
C ALA A 79 -7.72 1.23 -14.57
N ARG A 80 -8.79 1.97 -14.91
CA ARG A 80 -10.05 1.91 -14.18
C ARG A 80 -10.61 0.48 -14.11
N LYS A 81 -10.64 -0.25 -15.23
CA LYS A 81 -11.13 -1.64 -15.25
C LYS A 81 -10.26 -2.55 -14.39
N PHE A 82 -8.95 -2.37 -14.45
CA PHE A 82 -8.00 -3.10 -13.59
C PHE A 82 -8.27 -2.84 -12.10
N PHE A 83 -8.44 -1.58 -11.69
CA PHE A 83 -8.77 -1.25 -10.29
C PHE A 83 -10.09 -1.85 -9.83
N ILE A 84 -11.13 -1.82 -10.68
CA ILE A 84 -12.42 -2.45 -10.38
C ILE A 84 -12.24 -3.95 -10.17
N TYR A 85 -11.47 -4.63 -11.02
CA TYR A 85 -11.17 -6.05 -10.85
C TYR A 85 -10.44 -6.33 -9.54
N VAL A 86 -9.33 -5.64 -9.28
CA VAL A 86 -8.53 -5.86 -8.06
C VAL A 86 -9.34 -5.61 -6.79
N GLN A 87 -10.15 -4.55 -6.76
CA GLN A 87 -10.98 -4.22 -5.61
C GLN A 87 -12.16 -5.19 -5.44
N GLY A 88 -12.73 -5.68 -6.55
CA GLY A 88 -13.83 -6.65 -6.54
C GLY A 88 -13.39 -8.11 -6.41
N TYR A 89 -12.09 -8.40 -6.43
CA TYR A 89 -11.57 -9.76 -6.33
C TYR A 89 -11.77 -10.32 -4.92
N GLU A 90 -12.43 -11.46 -4.82
CA GLU A 90 -12.67 -12.20 -3.59
C GLU A 90 -12.22 -13.65 -3.76
N GLU A 91 -11.28 -14.11 -2.92
CA GLU A 91 -10.74 -15.48 -3.00
C GLU A 91 -11.82 -16.55 -2.86
N SER A 92 -12.88 -16.26 -2.10
CA SER A 92 -14.00 -17.16 -1.85
C SER A 92 -15.08 -17.15 -2.94
N ASP A 93 -15.05 -16.18 -3.88
CA ASP A 93 -16.05 -16.07 -4.95
C ASP A 93 -15.40 -16.29 -6.33
N PRO A 94 -15.55 -17.50 -6.93
CA PRO A 94 -15.04 -17.80 -8.27
C PRO A 94 -15.56 -16.87 -9.37
N LYS A 95 -16.71 -16.21 -9.19
CA LYS A 95 -17.24 -15.26 -10.19
C LYS A 95 -16.39 -14.01 -10.28
N SER A 96 -15.78 -13.58 -9.17
CA SER A 96 -14.90 -12.42 -9.12
C SER A 96 -13.56 -12.64 -9.85
N HIS A 97 -13.21 -13.90 -10.12
CA HIS A 97 -11.91 -14.26 -10.69
C HIS A 97 -11.80 -13.97 -12.18
N GLU A 98 -12.94 -13.74 -12.87
CA GLU A 98 -13.01 -13.58 -14.32
C GLU A 98 -12.34 -14.73 -15.10
N GLY A 99 -12.44 -15.96 -14.58
CA GLY A 99 -11.83 -17.15 -15.16
C GLY A 99 -10.31 -17.24 -15.00
N LEU A 100 -9.70 -16.40 -14.16
CA LEU A 100 -8.27 -16.41 -13.86
C LEU A 100 -7.98 -17.08 -12.52
N ASP A 101 -6.95 -17.92 -12.45
CA ASP A 101 -6.40 -18.36 -11.18
C ASP A 101 -5.15 -17.56 -10.84
N LEU A 102 -5.28 -16.61 -9.91
CA LEU A 102 -4.19 -15.70 -9.53
C LEU A 102 -3.02 -16.39 -8.82
N ASN A 103 -3.17 -17.64 -8.40
CA ASN A 103 -2.08 -18.43 -7.82
C ASN A 103 -1.18 -19.05 -8.89
N THR A 104 -1.64 -19.11 -10.14
CA THR A 104 -0.93 -19.75 -11.24
C THR A 104 -0.53 -18.77 -12.32
N ILE A 105 -1.37 -17.79 -12.66
CA ILE A 105 -1.02 -16.78 -13.65
C ILE A 105 0.00 -15.78 -13.08
N THR A 106 0.89 -15.31 -13.93
CA THR A 106 1.87 -14.29 -13.52
C THR A 106 1.22 -12.91 -13.41
N ALA A 107 1.81 -12.02 -12.61
CA ALA A 107 1.37 -10.63 -12.56
C ALA A 107 1.45 -9.96 -13.95
N ARG A 108 2.44 -10.32 -14.77
CA ARG A 108 2.58 -9.89 -16.17
C ARG A 108 1.38 -10.30 -17.02
N ASP A 109 0.92 -11.54 -16.91
CA ASP A 109 -0.23 -12.04 -17.66
C ASP A 109 -1.51 -11.30 -17.26
N LEU A 110 -1.72 -11.13 -15.95
CA LEU A 110 -2.86 -10.37 -15.42
C LEU A 110 -2.87 -8.94 -15.98
N ILE A 111 -1.74 -8.26 -15.91
CA ILE A 111 -1.60 -6.87 -16.37
C ILE A 111 -1.82 -6.77 -17.89
N SER A 112 -1.27 -7.72 -18.65
CA SER A 112 -1.43 -7.80 -20.11
C SER A 112 -2.89 -7.98 -20.52
N LYS A 113 -3.69 -8.72 -19.74
CA LYS A 113 -5.15 -8.87 -19.98
C LYS A 113 -5.88 -7.51 -20.00
N TYR A 114 -5.47 -6.57 -19.16
CA TYR A 114 -6.05 -5.22 -19.12
C TYR A 114 -5.40 -4.25 -20.11
N GLY A 115 -4.28 -4.64 -20.74
CA GLY A 115 -3.58 -3.84 -21.75
C GLY A 115 -3.00 -2.55 -21.19
N LEU A 116 -2.48 -2.59 -19.96
CA LEU A 116 -1.85 -1.43 -19.32
C LEU A 116 -0.48 -1.13 -19.97
N GLU A 117 -0.14 0.15 -20.06
CA GLU A 117 1.13 0.64 -20.59
C GLU A 117 2.24 0.55 -19.54
N ASP A 118 3.51 0.44 -19.97
CA ASP A 118 4.66 0.23 -19.07
C ASP A 118 4.76 1.30 -17.96
N ASP A 119 4.54 2.57 -18.28
CA ASP A 119 4.51 3.67 -17.29
C ASP A 119 3.43 3.45 -16.21
N THR A 120 2.30 2.83 -16.57
CA THR A 120 1.22 2.49 -15.64
C THR A 120 1.56 1.28 -14.79
N ILE A 121 2.17 0.26 -15.40
CA ILE A 121 2.66 -0.93 -14.72
C ILE A 121 3.67 -0.54 -13.65
N ASP A 122 4.60 0.35 -13.99
CA ASP A 122 5.65 0.82 -13.10
C ASP A 122 5.09 1.45 -11.83
N PHE A 123 4.17 2.42 -11.95
CA PHE A 123 3.60 3.04 -10.74
C PHE A 123 2.69 2.08 -9.96
N ILE A 124 1.98 1.15 -10.62
CA ILE A 124 1.17 0.15 -9.91
C ILE A 124 2.07 -0.79 -9.12
N GLY A 125 3.15 -1.30 -9.72
CA GLY A 125 4.09 -2.19 -9.04
C GLY A 125 4.83 -1.51 -7.89
N ARG A 126 5.40 -0.33 -8.17
CA ARG A 126 6.31 0.34 -7.23
C ARG A 126 5.60 1.21 -6.21
N ALA A 127 4.57 1.94 -6.61
CA ALA A 127 3.91 2.92 -5.73
C ALA A 127 2.68 2.36 -5.01
N LEU A 128 1.97 1.38 -5.58
CA LEU A 128 0.81 0.74 -4.94
C LEU A 128 1.16 -0.60 -4.30
N ALA A 129 1.75 -1.53 -5.07
CA ALA A 129 2.12 -2.84 -4.54
C ALA A 129 3.40 -2.83 -3.69
N LEU A 130 4.16 -1.73 -3.75
CA LEU A 130 5.40 -1.51 -3.00
C LEU A 130 6.48 -2.56 -3.30
N HIS A 131 6.53 -3.03 -4.55
CA HIS A 131 7.60 -3.89 -5.03
C HIS A 131 8.87 -3.07 -5.27
N LEU A 132 10.01 -3.60 -4.81
CA LEU A 132 11.31 -2.92 -4.93
C LEU A 132 11.92 -3.05 -6.33
N ASN A 133 11.53 -4.10 -7.06
CA ASN A 133 12.05 -4.44 -8.38
C ASN A 133 10.98 -5.17 -9.18
N ASP A 134 11.22 -5.38 -10.47
CA ASP A 134 10.21 -5.90 -11.39
C ASP A 134 10.12 -7.44 -11.39
N SER A 135 10.82 -8.13 -10.49
CA SER A 135 10.78 -9.60 -10.40
C SER A 135 9.39 -10.13 -10.08
N TYR A 136 8.53 -9.30 -9.46
CA TYR A 136 7.15 -9.64 -9.17
C TYR A 136 6.32 -9.92 -10.43
N LEU A 137 6.72 -9.37 -11.58
CA LEU A 137 6.00 -9.55 -12.85
C LEU A 137 5.94 -11.02 -13.26
N ASP A 138 6.97 -11.80 -12.92
CA ASP A 138 7.09 -13.21 -13.28
C ASP A 138 6.67 -14.14 -12.11
N GLN A 139 6.11 -13.57 -11.03
CA GLN A 139 5.56 -14.30 -9.89
C GLN A 139 4.02 -14.38 -9.99
N PRO A 140 3.38 -15.30 -9.22
CA PRO A 140 1.92 -15.37 -9.14
C PRO A 140 1.28 -14.01 -8.81
N ALA A 141 0.23 -13.66 -9.54
CA ALA A 141 -0.43 -12.36 -9.43
C ALA A 141 -1.09 -12.10 -8.07
N MET A 142 -1.42 -13.17 -7.32
CA MET A 142 -2.16 -13.10 -6.06
C MET A 142 -1.54 -12.13 -5.04
N ASP A 143 -0.22 -12.21 -4.80
CA ASP A 143 0.45 -11.34 -3.83
C ASP A 143 0.34 -9.86 -4.24
N SER A 144 0.52 -9.57 -5.53
CA SER A 144 0.39 -8.20 -6.05
C SER A 144 -1.02 -7.67 -5.92
N VAL A 145 -2.04 -8.49 -6.24
CA VAL A 145 -3.46 -8.11 -6.09
C VAL A 145 -3.80 -7.84 -4.63
N LYS A 146 -3.35 -8.69 -3.70
CA LYS A 146 -3.55 -8.48 -2.25
C LYS A 146 -2.90 -7.19 -1.75
N ARG A 147 -1.67 -6.88 -2.18
CA ARG A 147 -0.96 -5.65 -1.81
C ARG A 147 -1.67 -4.39 -2.34
N ILE A 148 -2.12 -4.41 -3.59
CA ILE A 148 -2.86 -3.29 -4.18
C ILE A 148 -4.22 -3.11 -3.48
N LYS A 149 -4.94 -4.20 -3.18
CA LYS A 149 -6.20 -4.15 -2.41
C LYS A 149 -5.97 -3.59 -1.01
N LEU A 150 -4.92 -4.05 -0.32
CA LEU A 150 -4.51 -3.53 0.99
C LEU A 150 -4.23 -2.02 0.95
N TYR A 151 -3.55 -1.53 -0.09
CA TYR A 151 -3.31 -0.09 -0.29
C TYR A 151 -4.63 0.67 -0.42
N ALA A 152 -5.54 0.20 -1.28
CA ALA A 152 -6.83 0.87 -1.51
C ALA A 152 -7.72 0.88 -0.25
N GLU A 153 -7.79 -0.22 0.48
CA GLU A 153 -8.50 -0.31 1.76
C GLU A 153 -7.87 0.60 2.82
N SER A 154 -6.54 0.67 2.85
CA SER A 154 -5.79 1.54 3.75
C SER A 154 -6.07 3.02 3.47
N LEU A 155 -6.12 3.41 2.19
CA LEU A 155 -6.48 4.75 1.76
C LEU A 155 -7.93 5.11 2.14
N ALA A 156 -8.85 4.15 2.04
CA ALA A 156 -10.25 4.36 2.42
C ALA A 156 -10.44 4.49 3.95
N ARG A 157 -9.52 3.93 4.75
CA ARG A 157 -9.63 3.89 6.21
C ARG A 157 -9.43 5.26 6.87
N PHE A 158 -8.59 6.13 6.31
CA PHE A 158 -8.27 7.43 6.90
C PHE A 158 -8.41 8.58 5.89
N GLN A 159 -8.92 9.72 6.34
CA GLN A 159 -9.14 10.92 5.50
C GLN A 159 -7.85 11.69 5.11
N GLY A 160 -6.69 11.02 5.10
CA GLY A 160 -5.38 11.64 4.92
C GLY A 160 -4.90 11.74 3.47
N GLY A 161 -5.59 11.19 2.49
CA GLY A 161 -5.13 11.25 1.09
C GLY A 161 -3.95 10.33 0.75
N SER A 162 -3.48 9.53 1.70
CA SER A 162 -2.54 8.41 1.53
C SER A 162 -2.99 7.20 2.37
N PRO A 163 -2.48 5.99 2.09
CA PRO A 163 -2.77 4.81 2.91
C PRO A 163 -1.95 4.76 4.20
N TYR A 164 -1.13 5.77 4.48
CA TYR A 164 -0.08 5.70 5.49
C TYR A 164 -0.43 6.47 6.77
N ILE A 165 0.00 5.91 7.90
CA ILE A 165 -0.03 6.57 9.20
C ILE A 165 1.38 6.62 9.80
N TYR A 166 1.58 7.60 10.68
CA TYR A 166 2.84 7.80 11.40
C TYR A 166 2.59 8.23 12.85
N PRO A 167 3.37 7.75 13.84
CA PRO A 167 3.29 8.23 15.21
C PRO A 167 3.62 9.71 15.28
N ARG A 168 2.81 10.48 16.02
CA ARG A 168 2.93 11.94 16.08
C ARG A 168 4.32 12.42 16.50
N TYR A 169 5.03 11.66 17.33
CA TYR A 169 6.35 12.02 17.84
C TYR A 169 7.47 11.08 17.36
N GLY A 170 7.19 10.28 16.32
CA GLY A 170 8.17 9.39 15.69
C GLY A 170 8.13 7.93 16.18
N LEU A 171 8.85 7.06 15.46
CA LEU A 171 8.84 5.61 15.70
C LEU A 171 9.42 5.21 17.07
N GLY A 172 10.18 6.09 17.72
CA GLY A 172 10.75 5.85 19.05
C GLY A 172 9.71 5.69 20.16
N GLU A 173 8.44 6.05 19.92
CA GLU A 173 7.34 5.82 20.87
C GLU A 173 6.86 4.37 20.91
N LEU A 174 6.92 3.64 19.80
CA LEU A 174 6.46 2.25 19.69
C LEU A 174 7.10 1.31 20.73
N PRO A 175 8.44 1.29 20.92
CA PRO A 175 9.07 0.42 21.92
C PRO A 175 8.85 0.87 23.38
N GLN A 176 8.33 2.07 23.62
CA GLN A 176 8.07 2.58 24.98
C GLN A 176 6.71 2.14 25.53
N VAL A 177 5.74 1.86 24.65
CA VAL A 177 4.37 1.51 25.06
C VAL A 177 4.30 0.26 25.95
N PRO A 178 5.02 -0.85 25.68
CA PRO A 178 4.98 -2.03 26.56
C PRO A 178 5.43 -1.78 28.01
N VAL A 179 6.23 -0.73 28.24
CA VAL A 179 6.78 -0.39 29.58
C VAL A 179 5.76 0.40 30.43
N LEU A 180 4.78 1.04 29.80
CA LEU A 180 3.70 1.74 30.53
C LEU A 180 2.66 0.77 31.13
N PHE A 181 2.73 -0.52 30.78
CA PHE A 181 1.83 -1.57 31.26
C PHE A 181 2.45 -2.48 32.34
N SER A 182 3.68 -2.22 32.78
CA SER A 182 4.38 -2.91 33.88
C SER A 182 4.45 -2.05 35.12
#